data_AF-A0A661MQ42-F1
#
_entry.id   AF-A0A661MQ42-F1
#
_cell.length_a   1.000
_cell.length_b   1.000
_cell.length_c   1.000
_cell.angle_alpha   90.00
_cell.angle_beta   90.00
_cell.angle_gamma   90.00
#
_symmetry.space_group_name_H-M   'P 1'
#
loop_
_entity.id
_entity.type
_entity.pdbx_description
1 polymer ?
#
loop_
_entity_poly.entity_id
_entity_poly.type
_entity_poly.pdbx_seq_one_letter_code
_entity_poly.pdbx_strand_id
1 'polypeptide(L)' 'NAFAILQMKTIFGVLLNNYDFELVGDPMDTDFGRIVLGPKPPINVRYRKRGTSDARVSA' A
#
# COMPACT_ATOMS: atom_id res chain seq x y z
N ASN A 1 20.78 6.00 1.37
CA ASN A 1 20.83 5.43 0.01
C ASN A 1 19.74 6.09 -0.83
N ALA A 2 20.10 6.91 -1.83
CA ALA A 2 19.13 7.67 -2.63
C ALA A 2 18.16 6.76 -3.42
N PHE A 3 18.62 5.58 -3.82
CA PHE A 3 17.81 4.59 -4.52
C PHE A 3 16.63 4.09 -3.68
N ALA A 4 16.86 3.76 -2.40
CA ALA A 4 15.80 3.28 -1.50
C ALA A 4 14.70 4.34 -1.30
N ILE A 5 15.08 5.62 -1.23
CA ILE A 5 14.13 6.72 -1.10
C ILE A 5 13.31 6.88 -2.37
N LEU A 6 13.97 6.85 -3.54
CA LEU A 6 13.28 6.91 -4.83
C LEU A 6 12.29 5.76 -4.97
N GLN A 7 12.72 4.52 -4.68
CA GLN A 7 11.89 3.33 -4.76
C GLN A 7 10.62 3.46 -3.90
N MET A 8 10.77 3.82 -2.61
CA MET A 8 9.62 3.99 -1.72
C MET A 8 8.66 5.05 -2.26
N LYS A 9 9.19 6.23 -2.64
CA LYS A 9 8.35 7.33 -3.15
C LYS A 9 7.62 6.95 -4.43
N THR A 10 8.29 6.27 -5.37
CA THR A 10 7.66 5.84 -6.62
C THR A 10 6.55 4.83 -6.35
N ILE A 11 6.81 3.80 -5.53
CA ILE A 11 5.79 2.80 -5.19
C ILE A 11 4.59 3.46 -4.50
N PHE A 12 4.82 4.27 -3.47
CA PHE A 12 3.73 4.95 -2.77
C PHE A 12 2.97 5.93 -3.67
N GLY A 13 3.67 6.68 -4.53
CA GLY A 13 3.04 7.62 -5.47
C GLY A 13 2.06 6.93 -6.43
N VAL A 14 2.46 5.79 -7.00
CA VAL A 14 1.59 5.00 -7.90
C VAL A 14 0.40 4.41 -7.15
N LEU A 15 0.64 3.83 -5.97
CA LEU A 15 -0.40 3.17 -5.19
C LEU A 15 -1.44 4.17 -4.68
N LEU A 16 -1.01 5.26 -4.04
CA LEU A 16 -1.91 6.26 -3.46
C LEU A 16 -2.65 7.08 -4.52
N ASN A 17 -2.10 7.23 -5.73
CA ASN A 17 -2.80 7.89 -6.83
C ASN A 17 -3.94 7.03 -7.38
N ASN A 18 -3.76 5.71 -7.42
CA ASN A 18 -4.65 4.81 -8.15
C ASN A 18 -5.60 4.02 -7.25
N TYR A 19 -5.41 4.02 -5.93
CA TYR A 19 -6.17 3.19 -5.00
C TYR A 19 -6.51 3.93 -3.70
N ASP A 20 -7.69 3.62 -3.17
CA ASP A 20 -8.04 3.87 -1.77
C ASP A 20 -7.69 2.65 -0.94
N PHE A 21 -7.20 2.85 0.29
CA PHE A 21 -6.77 1.79 1.18
C PHE A 21 -7.50 1.84 2.52
N GLU A 22 -7.81 0.67 3.07
CA GLU A 22 -8.34 0.49 4.41
C GLU A 22 -7.51 -0.54 5.17
N LEU A 23 -7.27 -0.27 6.45
CA LEU A 23 -6.61 -1.21 7.35
C LEU A 23 -7.55 -2.36 7.68
N VAL A 24 -7.00 -3.57 7.73
CA VAL A 24 -7.76 -4.80 8.00
C VAL A 24 -6.99 -5.69 8.95
N GLY A 25 -7.69 -6.17 9.98
CA GLY A 25 -7.13 -7.10 10.96
C GLY A 25 -6.54 -6.38 12.17
N ASP A 26 -5.85 -7.15 12.99
CA ASP A 26 -5.25 -6.69 14.23
C ASP A 26 -3.91 -5.96 13.98
N PRO A 27 -3.45 -5.15 14.95
CA PRO A 27 -2.11 -4.57 14.91
C PRO A 27 -1.02 -5.63 14.70
N MET A 28 -0.07 -5.31 13.84
CA MET A 28 0.97 -6.25 13.39
C MET A 28 2.20 -6.17 14.29
N ASP A 29 2.68 -7.32 14.75
CA ASP A 29 3.94 -7.43 15.51
C ASP A 29 5.16 -7.54 14.59
N THR A 30 6.30 -7.11 15.10
CA THR A 30 7.62 -7.31 14.46
C THR A 30 8.10 -8.75 14.60
N ASP A 31 8.60 -9.33 13.51
CA ASP A 31 9.31 -10.61 13.46
C ASP A 31 10.79 -10.41 13.80
N PHE A 32 11.16 -10.78 15.02
CA PHE A 32 12.55 -10.77 15.50
C PHE A 32 13.32 -12.07 15.17
N GLY A 33 12.68 -13.05 14.53
CA GLY A 33 13.31 -14.32 14.15
C GLY A 33 14.15 -14.25 12.87
N ARG A 34 14.20 -13.08 12.21
CA ARG A 34 14.85 -12.88 10.92
C ARG A 34 15.99 -11.88 11.02
N ILE A 35 16.98 -12.04 10.13
CA ILE A 35 18.11 -11.11 9.98
C ILE A 35 17.62 -9.70 9.61
N VAL A 36 16.57 -9.62 8.79
CA VAL A 36 15.91 -8.37 8.45
C VAL A 36 14.57 -8.33 9.15
N LEU A 37 14.40 -7.32 10.02
CA LEU A 37 13.17 -7.10 10.76
C LEU A 37 12.04 -6.70 9.80
N GLY A 38 10.87 -7.27 10.02
CA GLY A 38 9.66 -6.96 9.27
C GLY A 38 8.41 -7.40 10.05
N PRO A 39 7.21 -7.05 9.58
CA PRO A 39 5.98 -7.49 10.23
C PRO A 39 5.74 -9.00 10.05
N LYS A 40 5.18 -9.65 11.07
CA LYS A 40 4.78 -11.07 11.00
C LYS A 40 3.61 -11.27 10.04
N PRO A 41 3.61 -12.24 9.11
CA PRO A 41 2.47 -12.48 8.24
C PRO A 41 1.24 -13.01 9.02
N PRO A 42 0.01 -12.74 8.54
CA PRO A 42 -0.34 -12.13 7.25
C PRO A 42 -0.42 -10.58 7.30
N ILE A 43 0.16 -9.90 6.30
CA ILE A 43 0.12 -8.42 6.17
C ILE A 43 -0.94 -8.07 5.13
N ASN A 44 -2.17 -7.82 5.59
CA ASN A 44 -3.31 -7.59 4.72
C ASN A 44 -3.71 -6.11 4.67
N VAL A 45 -4.15 -5.66 3.50
CA VAL A 45 -4.76 -4.34 3.30
C VAL A 45 -5.92 -4.48 2.33
N ARG A 46 -7.04 -3.82 2.62
CA ARG A 46 -8.14 -3.69 1.66
C ARG A 46 -7.83 -2.54 0.73
N TYR A 47 -8.09 -2.72 -0.56
CA TYR A 47 -7.90 -1.66 -1.54
C TYR A 47 -9.05 -1.61 -2.53
N ARG A 48 -9.33 -0.41 -3.04
CA ARG A 48 -10.28 -0.18 -4.12
C ARG A 48 -9.61 0.70 -5.17
N LYS A 49 -9.65 0.28 -6.44
CA LYS A 49 -9.12 1.09 -7.54
C LYS A 49 -9.96 2.37 -7.66
N ARG A 50 -9.29 3.52 -7.70
CA ARG A 50 -9.92 4.80 -8.01
C ARG A 50 -10.35 4.76 -9.47
N GLY A 51 -11.66 4.90 -9.71
CA GLY A 51 -12.19 5.00 -11.06
C GLY A 51 -11.61 6.23 -11.74
N THR A 52 -11.15 6.09 -12.98
CA THR A 52 -10.95 7.26 -13.85
C THR A 52 -12.32 7.87 -14.08
N SER A 53 -12.69 8.86 -13.27
CA SER A 53 -13.85 9.73 -13.46
C SER A 53 -15.12 9.03 -13.95
N ASP A 54 -16.07 8.82 -13.05
CA ASP A 54 -17.48 8.56 -13.32
C ASP A 54 -18.15 9.81 -13.96
N ALA A 55 -17.58 10.30 -15.08
CA ALA A 55 -17.92 11.56 -15.74
C ALA A 55 -17.94 11.43 -17.27
N ARG A 56 -18.31 10.24 -17.78
CA ARG A 56 -18.69 10.02 -19.19
C ARG A 56 -20.00 9.25 -19.36
N VAL A 57 -20.82 9.14 -18.31
CA VAL A 57 -22.18 8.59 -18.42
C VAL A 57 -23.17 9.57 -17.81
N SER A 58 -23.39 10.67 -18.54
CA SER A 58 -24.64 11.44 -18.52
C SER A 58 -24.74 12.02 -19.91
N ALA A 59 -25.28 11.18 -20.80
CA ALA A 59 -25.78 11.56 -22.12
C ALA A 59 -27.04 12.41 -21.99
#